data_AF-A0A3C0Q8Q2-F1
#
_entry.id   AF-A0A3C0Q8Q2-F1
#
_cell.length_a   1.000
_cell.length_b   1.000
_cell.length_c   1.000
_cell.angle_alpha   90.00
_cell.angle_beta   90.00
_cell.angle_gamma   90.00
#
_symmetry.space_group_name_H-M   'P 1'
#
loop_
_entity.id
_entity.type
_entity.pdbx_description
1 polymer ?
#
loop_
_entity_poly.entity_id
_entity_poly.type
_entity_poly.pdbx_seq_one_letter_code
_entity_poly.pdbx_strand_id
1 'polypeptide(L)'
;MKKCVFIHTNERQWLGAQLSAYSLRRNSAHADEFDVEYIHVKDYPFLQAREGQPFLRGGVTRVWHMHDLQSFTPLRFMPPKLMGYEGRALLVDPDVFAVGDVHELLTRDMQGKAVMGRHRFANKKKTQCVATSVMLMDCAKLGHWDCEQAFDELFQFKRDYKDWICLRHESPDSIGYLEPEWNDFDHLTDKTRMLHNT
;
A
#
# COMPACT_ATOMS: atom_id res chain seq x y z
N MET A 1 9.60 18.83 -4.08
CA MET A 1 8.46 18.05 -3.55
C MET A 1 9.03 16.92 -2.71
N LYS A 2 8.57 16.71 -1.47
CA LYS A 2 9.03 15.60 -0.61
C LYS A 2 8.64 14.25 -1.23
N LYS A 3 9.55 13.28 -1.23
CA LYS A 3 9.34 11.92 -1.75
C LYS A 3 9.68 10.91 -0.65
N CYS A 4 8.78 9.98 -0.36
CA CYS A 4 9.04 8.94 0.63
C CYS A 4 8.47 7.60 0.16
N VAL A 5 9.24 6.53 0.33
CA VAL A 5 8.75 5.16 0.22
C VAL A 5 8.42 4.66 1.62
N PHE A 6 7.24 4.09 1.80
CA PHE A 6 6.79 3.50 3.04
C PHE A 6 6.64 1.99 2.90
N ILE A 7 7.20 1.25 3.84
CA ILE A 7 7.05 -0.21 3.95
C ILE A 7 6.27 -0.49 5.22
N HIS A 8 5.02 -0.91 5.07
CA HIS A 8 4.18 -1.29 6.21
C HIS A 8 4.40 -2.75 6.56
N THR A 9 4.53 -3.07 7.84
CA THR A 9 5.01 -4.39 8.26
C THR A 9 4.64 -4.75 9.70
N ASN A 10 4.88 -5.99 10.08
CA ASN A 10 4.80 -6.52 11.44
C ASN A 10 6.04 -7.37 11.75
N GLU A 11 6.13 -7.87 12.98
CA GLU A 11 7.29 -8.66 13.42
C GLU A 11 7.52 -9.93 12.57
N ARG A 12 6.45 -10.55 12.03
CA ARG A 12 6.55 -11.76 11.20
C ARG A 12 7.13 -11.46 9.82
N GLN A 13 6.95 -10.25 9.32
CA GLN A 13 7.42 -9.79 8.00
C GLN A 13 8.56 -8.77 8.10
N TRP A 14 9.18 -8.63 9.27
CA TRP A 14 10.21 -7.63 9.52
C TRP A 14 11.44 -7.84 8.63
N LEU A 15 11.92 -9.07 8.50
CA LEU A 15 13.05 -9.38 7.63
C LEU A 15 12.75 -9.04 6.16
N GLY A 16 11.54 -9.36 5.70
CA GLY A 16 11.06 -8.98 4.36
C GLY A 16 11.14 -7.46 4.17
N ALA A 17 10.59 -6.70 5.11
CA ALA A 17 10.61 -5.25 5.07
C ALA A 17 12.04 -4.67 5.02
N GLN A 18 12.99 -5.21 5.79
CA GLN A 18 14.38 -4.79 5.75
C GLN A 18 15.04 -5.07 4.38
N LEU A 19 14.78 -6.24 3.80
CA LEU A 19 15.28 -6.60 2.48
C LEU A 19 14.63 -5.74 1.38
N SER A 20 13.34 -5.43 1.50
CA SER A 20 12.63 -4.49 0.64
C SER A 20 13.29 -3.11 0.67
N ALA A 21 13.51 -2.56 1.86
CA ALA A 21 14.18 -1.26 2.06
C ALA A 21 15.61 -1.24 1.50
N TYR A 22 16.35 -2.35 1.65
CA TYR A 22 17.66 -2.50 1.04
C TYR A 22 17.57 -2.49 -0.49
N SER A 23 16.66 -3.26 -1.08
CA SER A 23 16.48 -3.35 -2.53
C SER A 23 16.14 -1.99 -3.17
N LEU A 24 15.26 -1.22 -2.52
CA LEU A 24 14.84 0.12 -2.95
C LEU A 24 16.03 1.08 -3.06
N ARG A 25 16.90 1.08 -2.03
CA ARG A 25 18.10 1.94 -2.02
C ARG A 25 19.18 1.42 -2.94
N ARG A 26 19.44 0.11 -2.93
CA ARG A 26 20.54 -0.52 -3.67
C ARG A 26 20.38 -0.40 -5.19
N ASN A 27 19.13 -0.44 -5.67
CA ASN A 27 18.82 -0.43 -7.11
C ASN A 27 18.38 0.94 -7.64
N SER A 28 18.43 1.99 -6.82
CA SER A 28 18.20 3.37 -7.26
C SER A 28 19.51 4.12 -7.41
N ALA A 29 19.67 4.84 -8.52
CA ALA A 29 20.77 5.80 -8.69
C ALA A 29 20.53 7.11 -7.93
N HIS A 30 19.33 7.30 -7.37
CA HIS A 30 18.84 8.52 -6.75
C HIS A 30 18.36 8.24 -5.31
N ALA A 31 19.02 7.31 -4.62
CA ALA A 31 18.62 6.86 -3.29
C ALA A 31 18.69 7.96 -2.21
N ASP A 32 19.35 9.08 -2.50
CA ASP A 32 19.42 10.29 -1.69
C ASP A 32 18.30 11.32 -2.00
N GLU A 33 17.49 11.09 -3.04
CA GLU A 33 16.37 11.96 -3.40
C GLU A 33 15.03 11.55 -2.78
N PHE A 34 14.99 10.47 -2.01
CA PHE A 34 13.79 10.01 -1.31
C PHE A 34 14.12 9.31 0.01
N ASP A 35 13.20 9.41 0.96
CA ASP A 35 13.27 8.69 2.22
C ASP A 35 12.70 7.27 2.08
N VAL A 36 13.14 6.34 2.93
CA VAL A 36 12.51 5.02 3.06
C VAL A 36 12.22 4.77 4.53
N GLU A 37 10.93 4.73 4.86
CA GLU A 37 10.41 4.68 6.21
C GLU A 37 9.56 3.43 6.45
N TYR A 38 9.53 2.95 7.69
CA TYR A 38 8.71 1.80 8.07
C TYR A 38 7.43 2.25 8.76
N ILE A 39 6.34 1.55 8.47
CA ILE A 39 5.06 1.68 9.18
C ILE A 39 4.81 0.38 9.93
N HIS A 40 5.37 0.26 11.12
CA HIS A 40 5.33 -0.97 11.90
C HIS A 40 4.07 -1.03 12.79
N VAL A 41 3.34 -2.14 12.80
CA VAL A 41 2.07 -2.28 13.58
C VAL A 41 2.18 -1.94 15.07
N LYS A 42 3.37 -2.11 15.66
CA LYS A 42 3.63 -1.82 17.08
C LYS A 42 3.45 -0.33 17.44
N ASP A 43 3.57 0.55 16.45
CA ASP A 43 3.45 2.00 16.62
C ASP A 43 1.99 2.47 16.47
N TYR A 44 1.06 1.55 16.19
CA TYR A 44 -0.35 1.82 15.89
C TYR A 44 -1.29 1.03 16.81
N PRO A 45 -1.44 1.46 18.08
CA PRO A 45 -2.19 0.71 19.09
C PRO A 45 -3.68 0.52 18.76
N PHE A 46 -4.24 1.34 17.86
CA PHE A 46 -5.63 1.19 17.39
C PHE A 46 -5.88 -0.17 16.72
N LEU A 47 -4.85 -0.78 16.11
CA LEU A 47 -4.95 -2.14 15.55
C LEU A 47 -5.09 -3.19 16.67
N GLN A 48 -4.26 -3.09 17.70
CA GLN A 48 -4.27 -4.01 18.84
C GLN A 48 -5.54 -3.88 19.68
N ALA A 49 -6.10 -2.68 19.78
CA ALA A 49 -7.35 -2.41 20.50
C ALA A 49 -8.56 -3.18 19.95
N ARG A 50 -8.45 -3.71 18.72
CA ARG A 50 -9.51 -4.48 18.05
C ARG A 50 -9.30 -6.00 18.09
N GLU A 51 -8.27 -6.49 18.77
CA GLU A 51 -8.02 -7.94 18.89
C GLU A 51 -9.28 -8.69 19.36
N GLY A 52 -9.61 -9.77 18.66
CA GLY A 52 -10.77 -10.61 18.97
C GLY A 52 -12.12 -10.02 18.60
N GLN A 53 -12.19 -8.79 18.07
CA GLN A 53 -13.46 -8.17 17.67
C GLN A 53 -13.90 -8.63 16.26
N PRO A 54 -15.21 -8.81 16.04
CA PRO A 54 -15.76 -9.05 14.71
C PRO A 54 -15.72 -7.80 13.83
N PHE A 55 -15.40 -7.96 12.55
CA PHE A 55 -15.40 -6.88 11.55
C PHE A 55 -15.98 -7.34 10.21
N LEU A 56 -16.42 -6.38 9.39
CA LEU A 56 -17.00 -6.63 8.07
C LEU A 56 -15.92 -6.84 6.99
N ARG A 57 -15.98 -7.99 6.30
CA ARG A 57 -15.08 -8.32 5.18
C ARG A 57 -15.79 -9.15 4.11
N GLY A 58 -16.01 -8.58 2.94
CA GLY A 58 -16.67 -9.21 1.80
C GLY A 58 -18.14 -9.58 2.08
N GLY A 59 -18.87 -8.72 2.80
CA GLY A 59 -20.28 -8.93 3.16
C GLY A 59 -20.51 -9.96 4.28
N VAL A 60 -19.44 -10.50 4.87
CA VAL A 60 -19.50 -11.45 6.00
C VAL A 60 -18.65 -10.94 7.16
N THR A 61 -18.89 -11.49 8.35
CA THR A 61 -18.09 -11.17 9.53
C THR A 61 -16.84 -12.06 9.61
N ARG A 62 -15.73 -11.47 10.05
CA ARG A 62 -14.47 -12.14 10.40
C ARG A 62 -13.97 -11.60 11.75
N VAL A 63 -13.10 -12.34 12.43
CA VAL A 63 -12.48 -11.89 13.69
C VAL A 63 -11.12 -11.28 13.38
N TRP A 64 -10.83 -10.12 13.96
CA TRP A 64 -9.54 -9.45 13.83
C TRP A 64 -8.49 -10.11 14.74
N HIS A 65 -7.33 -10.42 14.17
CA HIS A 65 -6.20 -11.01 14.88
C HIS A 65 -4.90 -10.33 14.49
N MET A 66 -4.18 -9.80 15.47
CA MET A 66 -2.86 -9.17 15.30
C MET A 66 -1.78 -10.18 14.90
N HIS A 67 -1.97 -11.45 15.24
CA HIS A 67 -1.09 -12.53 14.83
C HIS A 67 -1.24 -12.94 13.36
N ASP A 68 -2.25 -12.44 12.65
CA ASP A 68 -2.39 -12.62 11.21
C ASP A 68 -1.13 -12.08 10.49
N LEU A 69 -0.66 -12.82 9.48
CA LEU A 69 0.54 -12.46 8.74
C LEU A 69 0.42 -11.08 8.10
N GLN A 70 -0.81 -10.69 7.72
CA GLN A 70 -1.16 -9.46 7.01
C GLN A 70 -1.85 -8.43 7.92
N SER A 71 -1.69 -8.51 9.25
CA SER A 71 -2.27 -7.55 10.20
C SER A 71 -1.87 -6.08 9.96
N PHE A 72 -0.79 -5.85 9.21
CA PHE A 72 -0.35 -4.52 8.77
C PHE A 72 -1.14 -3.92 7.59
N THR A 73 -2.01 -4.69 6.92
CA THR A 73 -2.68 -4.25 5.68
C THR A 73 -3.52 -2.98 5.82
N PRO A 74 -4.19 -2.68 6.95
CA PRO A 74 -4.86 -1.38 7.11
C PRO A 74 -3.90 -0.18 7.00
N LEU A 75 -2.63 -0.36 7.38
CA LEU A 75 -1.63 0.71 7.37
C LEU A 75 -1.25 1.20 5.97
N ARG A 76 -1.76 0.56 4.91
CA ARG A 76 -1.63 1.04 3.53
C ARG A 76 -2.17 2.47 3.32
N PHE A 77 -3.04 2.92 4.21
CA PHE A 77 -3.71 4.23 4.13
C PHE A 77 -3.07 5.30 5.03
N MET A 78 -1.99 4.98 5.75
CA MET A 78 -1.23 5.92 6.58
C MET A 78 -0.38 6.95 5.80
N PRO A 79 0.21 6.64 4.64
CA PRO A 79 1.21 7.53 4.02
C PRO A 79 0.79 8.99 3.81
N PRO A 80 -0.44 9.32 3.35
CA PRO A 80 -0.84 10.72 3.23
C PRO A 80 -0.73 11.48 4.56
N LYS A 81 -1.23 10.91 5.66
CA LYS A 81 -1.15 11.51 7.00
C LYS A 81 0.30 11.65 7.49
N LEU A 82 1.14 10.64 7.30
CA LEU A 82 2.56 10.67 7.67
C LEU A 82 3.37 11.70 6.88
N MET A 83 2.92 12.00 5.66
CA MET A 83 3.49 13.04 4.82
C MET A 83 2.92 14.44 5.10
N GLY A 84 2.04 14.58 6.11
CA GLY A 84 1.34 15.84 6.39
C GLY A 84 0.36 16.25 5.28
N TYR A 85 -0.12 15.27 4.51
CA TYR A 85 -0.94 15.45 3.31
C TYR A 85 -0.23 16.29 2.22
N GLU A 86 1.09 16.13 2.09
CA GLU A 86 1.88 16.84 1.08
C GLU A 86 2.86 15.90 0.36
N GLY A 87 3.23 16.27 -0.86
CA GLY A 87 4.25 15.55 -1.62
C GLY A 87 3.84 14.17 -2.13
N ARG A 88 4.84 13.33 -2.37
CA ARG A 88 4.68 12.02 -3.03
C ARG A 88 5.04 10.88 -2.10
N ALA A 89 4.12 9.95 -1.93
CA ALA A 89 4.38 8.70 -1.25
C ALA A 89 4.33 7.53 -2.24
N LEU A 90 5.20 6.56 -2.03
CA LEU A 90 5.06 5.21 -2.57
C LEU A 90 4.90 4.27 -1.38
N LEU A 91 3.87 3.46 -1.37
CA LEU A 91 3.72 2.40 -0.38
C LEU A 91 4.02 1.05 -1.03
N VAL A 92 4.73 0.19 -0.30
CA VAL A 92 4.99 -1.21 -0.70
C VAL A 92 4.71 -2.18 0.44
N ASP A 93 4.18 -3.37 0.09
CA ASP A 93 4.15 -4.53 0.99
C ASP A 93 5.59 -4.99 1.32
N PRO A 94 5.80 -5.68 2.46
CA PRO A 94 7.14 -6.05 2.92
C PRO A 94 7.80 -7.17 2.10
N ASP A 95 7.05 -7.88 1.27
CA ASP A 95 7.49 -8.93 0.34
C ASP A 95 7.63 -8.43 -1.12
N VAL A 96 7.68 -7.10 -1.30
CA VAL A 96 7.97 -6.45 -2.58
C VAL A 96 9.41 -5.96 -2.62
N PHE A 97 10.16 -6.35 -3.65
CA PHE A 97 11.57 -6.03 -3.83
C PHE A 97 11.78 -5.25 -5.13
N ALA A 98 12.44 -4.09 -5.05
CA ALA A 98 12.78 -3.30 -6.22
C ALA A 98 13.91 -3.98 -7.00
N VAL A 99 13.69 -4.18 -8.30
CA VAL A 99 14.66 -4.67 -9.27
C VAL A 99 15.21 -3.50 -10.10
N GLY A 100 14.37 -2.49 -10.36
CA GLY A 100 14.74 -1.24 -11.04
C GLY A 100 14.76 -0.03 -10.12
N ASP A 101 15.03 1.14 -10.71
CA ASP A 101 15.06 2.40 -9.98
C ASP A 101 13.65 2.89 -9.63
N VAL A 102 13.31 2.81 -8.34
CA VAL A 102 12.01 3.25 -7.81
C VAL A 102 11.77 4.76 -7.98
N HIS A 103 12.84 5.54 -8.15
CA HIS A 103 12.75 6.97 -8.40
C HIS A 103 11.92 7.29 -9.64
N GLU A 104 11.98 6.45 -10.68
CA GLU A 104 11.15 6.59 -11.89
C GLU A 104 9.65 6.63 -11.56
N LEU A 105 9.22 5.86 -10.55
CA LEU A 105 7.83 5.82 -10.11
C LEU A 105 7.50 7.03 -9.23
N LEU A 106 8.41 7.42 -8.33
CA LEU A 106 8.26 8.60 -7.46
C LEU A 106 8.16 9.91 -8.26
N THR A 107 8.85 10.03 -9.40
CA THR A 107 8.79 11.23 -10.26
C THR A 107 7.77 11.15 -11.38
N ARG A 108 7.01 10.06 -11.47
CA ARG A 108 6.02 9.86 -12.53
C ARG A 108 4.95 10.94 -12.54
N ASP A 109 4.58 11.39 -13.74
CA ASP A 109 3.36 12.15 -13.95
C ASP A 109 2.14 11.25 -13.69
N MET A 110 1.37 11.59 -12.66
CA MET A 110 0.16 10.87 -12.29
C MET A 110 -1.07 11.31 -13.11
N GLN A 111 -0.93 12.22 -14.07
CA GLN A 111 -1.99 12.65 -14.98
C GLN A 111 -3.26 13.09 -14.24
N GLY A 112 -3.09 13.85 -13.16
CA GLY A 112 -4.19 14.30 -12.32
C GLY A 112 -4.72 13.28 -11.30
N LYS A 113 -4.32 12.01 -11.36
CA LYS A 113 -4.73 10.95 -10.43
C LYS A 113 -4.18 11.19 -9.01
N ALA A 114 -4.93 10.78 -8.00
CA ALA A 114 -4.51 10.86 -6.60
C ALA A 114 -3.75 9.61 -6.15
N VAL A 115 -4.13 8.44 -6.67
CA VAL A 115 -3.51 7.15 -6.34
C VAL A 115 -3.37 6.29 -7.58
N MET A 116 -2.27 5.55 -7.68
CA MET A 116 -2.06 4.57 -8.75
C MET A 116 -1.61 3.23 -8.18
N GLY A 117 -2.13 2.15 -8.76
CA GLY A 117 -1.71 0.79 -8.45
C GLY A 117 -1.94 -0.14 -9.64
N ARG A 118 -1.51 -1.39 -9.54
CA ARG A 118 -1.71 -2.37 -10.60
C ARG A 118 -3.15 -2.93 -10.55
N HIS A 119 -3.73 -3.32 -11.68
CA HIS A 119 -4.92 -4.19 -11.64
C HIS A 119 -4.59 -5.53 -10.97
N ARG A 120 -5.41 -5.95 -9.99
CA ARG A 120 -5.21 -7.23 -9.30
C ARG A 120 -5.38 -8.45 -10.20
N PHE A 121 -6.23 -8.35 -11.22
CA PHE A 121 -6.49 -9.42 -12.16
C PHE A 121 -6.29 -8.93 -13.59
N ALA A 122 -5.70 -9.77 -14.45
CA ALA A 122 -5.55 -9.46 -15.87
C ALA A 122 -6.89 -9.36 -16.61
N ASN A 123 -7.93 -10.05 -16.11
CA ASN A 123 -9.24 -10.08 -16.76
C ASN A 123 -10.12 -8.89 -16.31
N LYS A 124 -10.37 -7.97 -17.25
CA LYS A 124 -11.23 -6.78 -17.08
C LYS A 124 -12.70 -7.08 -16.74
N LYS A 125 -13.17 -8.32 -16.90
CA LYS A 125 -14.55 -8.74 -16.54
C LYS A 125 -14.75 -8.95 -15.04
N LYS A 126 -13.68 -9.11 -14.25
CA LYS A 126 -13.77 -9.14 -12.78
C LYS A 126 -13.85 -7.70 -12.28
N THR A 127 -14.69 -7.45 -11.26
CA THR A 127 -14.81 -6.11 -10.67
C THR A 127 -13.42 -5.52 -10.41
N GLN A 128 -13.18 -4.31 -10.95
CA GLN A 128 -11.89 -3.64 -10.90
C GLN A 128 -11.46 -3.50 -9.43
N CYS A 129 -10.49 -4.32 -9.03
CA CYS A 129 -9.83 -4.23 -7.72
C CYS A 129 -8.38 -3.85 -7.99
N VAL A 130 -7.94 -2.77 -7.38
CA VAL A 130 -6.54 -2.35 -7.42
C VAL A 130 -5.75 -3.25 -6.47
N ALA A 131 -4.59 -3.75 -6.92
CA ALA A 131 -3.62 -4.39 -6.06
C ALA A 131 -2.86 -3.30 -5.29
N THR A 132 -3.21 -3.14 -4.02
CA THR A 132 -2.69 -2.07 -3.17
C THR A 132 -1.40 -2.43 -2.43
N SER A 133 -0.74 -3.53 -2.83
CA SER A 133 0.60 -3.90 -2.34
C SER A 133 1.72 -3.02 -2.89
N VAL A 134 1.45 -2.27 -3.97
CA VAL A 134 2.29 -1.15 -4.44
C VAL A 134 1.35 -0.01 -4.82
N MET A 135 1.47 1.13 -4.15
CA MET A 135 0.63 2.31 -4.41
C MET A 135 1.44 3.59 -4.47
N LEU A 136 1.38 4.26 -5.63
CA LEU A 136 1.91 5.62 -5.79
C LEU A 136 0.82 6.63 -5.45
N MET A 137 1.12 7.62 -4.61
CA MET A 137 0.15 8.53 -4.01
C MET A 137 0.58 9.99 -4.06
N ASP A 138 -0.26 10.83 -4.65
CA ASP A 138 -0.23 12.28 -4.49
C ASP A 138 -0.93 12.64 -3.17
N CYS A 139 -0.14 12.87 -2.12
CA CYS A 139 -0.66 12.95 -0.75
C CYS A 139 -1.60 14.14 -0.55
N ALA A 140 -1.42 15.22 -1.31
CA ALA A 140 -2.26 16.42 -1.25
C ALA A 140 -3.69 16.18 -1.75
N LYS A 141 -3.89 15.19 -2.62
CA LYS A 141 -5.22 14.81 -3.14
C LYS A 141 -5.93 13.77 -2.29
N LEU A 142 -5.26 13.24 -1.26
CA LEU A 142 -5.76 12.19 -0.39
C LEU A 142 -6.04 12.71 1.03
N GLY A 143 -6.44 13.98 1.15
CA GLY A 143 -6.78 14.62 2.43
C GLY A 143 -7.95 13.96 3.17
N HIS A 144 -8.79 13.20 2.47
CA HIS A 144 -9.89 12.42 3.05
C HIS A 144 -9.47 11.07 3.63
N TRP A 145 -8.21 10.65 3.42
CA TRP A 145 -7.73 9.39 4.00
C TRP A 145 -7.40 9.56 5.48
N ASP A 146 -8.19 8.88 6.32
CA ASP A 146 -7.89 8.63 7.72
C ASP A 146 -7.94 7.12 7.99
N CYS A 147 -6.76 6.51 8.14
CA CYS A 147 -6.61 5.08 8.34
C CYS A 147 -7.29 4.59 9.63
N GLU A 148 -7.17 5.33 10.73
CA GLU A 148 -7.67 4.90 12.03
C GLU A 148 -9.20 4.95 12.06
N GLN A 149 -9.78 6.03 11.53
CA GLN A 149 -11.23 6.15 11.36
C GLN A 149 -11.77 5.06 10.41
N ALA A 150 -11.16 4.88 9.24
CA ALA A 150 -11.60 3.87 8.28
C ALA A 150 -11.49 2.45 8.85
N PHE A 151 -10.47 2.18 9.68
CA PHE A 151 -10.33 0.92 10.37
C PHE A 151 -11.42 0.71 11.43
N ASP A 152 -11.74 1.72 12.25
CA ASP A 152 -12.85 1.67 13.23
C ASP A 152 -14.20 1.38 12.54
N GLU A 153 -14.45 1.98 11.38
CA GLU A 153 -15.69 1.76 10.60
C GLU A 153 -15.92 0.29 10.22
N LEU A 154 -14.87 -0.54 10.14
CA LEU A 154 -14.99 -1.98 9.88
C LEU A 154 -15.71 -2.72 11.02
N PHE A 155 -15.48 -2.28 12.26
CA PHE A 155 -16.05 -2.86 13.49
C PHE A 155 -17.43 -2.27 13.80
N GLN A 156 -17.74 -1.11 13.23
CA GLN A 156 -19.08 -0.53 13.21
C GLN A 156 -19.93 -1.07 12.04
N PHE A 157 -19.39 -1.97 11.22
CA PHE A 157 -20.04 -2.52 10.02
C PHE A 157 -20.49 -1.45 9.00
N LYS A 158 -19.84 -0.27 9.01
CA LYS A 158 -20.10 0.84 8.08
C LYS A 158 -19.22 0.76 6.84
N ARG A 159 -18.10 0.06 6.93
CA ARG A 159 -17.13 -0.14 5.83
C ARG A 159 -16.81 -1.62 5.68
N ASP A 160 -16.67 -2.06 4.43
CA ASP A 160 -16.22 -3.40 4.12
C ASP A 160 -14.71 -3.42 3.86
N TYR A 161 -13.99 -4.30 4.55
CA TYR A 161 -12.54 -4.42 4.42
C TYR A 161 -12.10 -4.70 2.97
N LYS A 162 -12.78 -5.60 2.25
CA LYS A 162 -12.42 -5.96 0.87
C LYS A 162 -12.60 -4.76 -0.05
N ASP A 163 -13.66 -4.00 0.14
CA ASP A 163 -13.96 -2.83 -0.68
C ASP A 163 -12.98 -1.69 -0.41
N TRP A 164 -12.61 -1.50 0.86
CA TRP A 164 -11.57 -0.56 1.27
C TRP A 164 -10.21 -0.91 0.67
N ILE A 165 -9.69 -2.13 0.87
CA ILE A 165 -8.39 -2.57 0.35
C ILE A 165 -8.34 -2.54 -1.19
N CYS A 166 -9.47 -2.75 -1.87
CA CYS A 166 -9.57 -2.67 -3.34
C CYS A 166 -9.78 -1.25 -3.89
N LEU A 167 -9.81 -0.21 -3.05
CA LEU A 167 -10.10 1.19 -3.41
C LEU A 167 -11.48 1.39 -4.07
N ARG A 168 -12.49 0.60 -3.70
CA ARG A 168 -13.81 0.68 -4.35
C ARG A 168 -14.61 1.94 -4.03
N HIS A 169 -14.26 2.62 -2.94
CA HIS A 169 -14.87 3.87 -2.54
C HIS A 169 -14.17 5.09 -3.16
N GLU A 170 -13.00 4.90 -3.78
CA GLU A 170 -12.30 5.96 -4.48
C GLU A 170 -12.97 6.23 -5.83
N SER A 171 -13.03 7.50 -6.23
CA SER A 171 -13.52 7.87 -7.55
C SER A 171 -12.65 7.21 -8.63
N PRO A 172 -13.22 6.52 -9.63
CA PRO A 172 -12.46 5.96 -10.74
C PRO A 172 -11.59 7.00 -11.47
N ASP A 173 -12.06 8.25 -11.52
CA ASP A 173 -11.30 9.35 -12.13
C ASP A 173 -10.08 9.77 -11.29
N SER A 174 -10.06 9.43 -10.01
CA SER A 174 -8.93 9.66 -9.10
C SER A 174 -7.88 8.53 -9.15
N ILE A 175 -8.24 7.35 -9.67
CA ILE A 175 -7.37 6.18 -9.76
C ILE A 175 -6.66 6.13 -11.11
N GLY A 176 -5.34 5.99 -11.09
CA GLY A 176 -4.53 5.59 -12.25
C GLY A 176 -4.03 4.15 -12.11
N TYR A 177 -3.50 3.60 -13.20
CA TYR A 177 -3.04 2.22 -13.23
C TYR A 177 -1.56 2.14 -13.59
N LEU A 178 -0.84 1.35 -12.81
CA LEU A 178 0.56 1.01 -13.07
C LEU A 178 0.64 -0.19 -13.99
N GLU A 179 1.69 -0.22 -14.80
CA GLU A 179 2.05 -1.39 -15.60
C GLU A 179 2.36 -2.57 -14.69
N PRO A 180 2.09 -3.83 -15.12
CA PRO A 180 2.32 -5.02 -14.30
C PRO A 180 3.71 -5.12 -13.68
N GLU A 181 4.73 -4.63 -14.39
CA GLU A 181 6.14 -4.68 -14.02
C GLU A 181 6.46 -3.91 -12.72
N TRP A 182 5.63 -2.95 -12.32
CA TRP A 182 5.77 -2.18 -11.08
C TRP A 182 5.16 -2.88 -9.85
N ASN A 183 4.55 -4.04 -10.04
CA ASN A 183 4.02 -4.88 -8.97
C ASN A 183 3.84 -6.31 -9.54
N ASP A 184 4.95 -6.92 -9.94
CA ASP A 184 4.98 -8.15 -10.72
C ASP A 184 4.84 -9.37 -9.80
N PHE A 185 3.77 -10.15 -9.97
CA PHE A 185 3.46 -11.24 -9.03
C PHE A 185 4.19 -12.51 -9.45
N ASP A 186 5.12 -12.98 -8.60
CA ASP A 186 5.82 -14.26 -8.72
C ASP A 186 6.52 -14.50 -10.07
N HIS A 187 6.88 -13.41 -10.75
CA HIS A 187 7.44 -13.44 -12.09
C HIS A 187 8.57 -12.43 -12.19
N LEU A 188 9.76 -12.92 -12.58
CA LEU A 188 10.97 -12.13 -12.73
C LEU A 188 11.46 -12.20 -14.18
N THR A 189 11.48 -11.06 -14.85
CA THR A 189 11.99 -10.90 -16.22
C THR A 189 12.83 -9.63 -16.31
N ASP A 190 13.47 -9.43 -17.46
CA ASP A 190 14.22 -8.22 -17.78
C ASP A 190 13.37 -6.93 -17.73
N LYS A 191 12.03 -7.06 -17.77
CA LYS A 191 11.11 -5.93 -17.67
C LYS A 191 10.69 -5.62 -16.25
N THR A 192 10.80 -6.57 -15.33
CA THR A 192 10.32 -6.44 -13.95
C THR A 192 11.03 -5.28 -13.26
N ARG A 193 10.24 -4.37 -12.69
CA ARG A 193 10.74 -3.21 -11.92
C ARG A 193 10.62 -3.44 -10.42
N MET A 194 9.53 -4.09 -9.98
CA MET A 194 9.32 -4.48 -8.59
C MET A 194 8.73 -5.89 -8.57
N LEU A 195 9.49 -6.83 -8.01
CA LEU A 195 9.07 -8.21 -7.82
C LEU A 195 8.25 -8.31 -6.53
N HIS A 196 7.08 -8.94 -6.59
CA HIS A 196 6.22 -9.18 -5.44
C HIS A 196 6.02 -10.69 -5.29
N ASN A 197 6.47 -11.23 -4.16
CA ASN A 197 6.37 -12.65 -3.85
C ASN A 197 5.07 -12.90 -3.07
N THR A 198 4.05 -13.45 -3.73
CA THR A 198 2.65 -13.49 -3.22
C THR A 198 2.23 -14.76 -2.50
#